data_AF-A0A2N6CYE4-F1
#
_entry.id   AF-A0A2N6CYE4-F1
#
_cell.length_a   1.000
_cell.length_b   1.000
_cell.length_c   1.000
_cell.angle_alpha   90.00
_cell.angle_beta   90.00
_cell.angle_gamma   90.00
#
_symmetry.space_group_name_H-M   'P 1'
#
loop_
_entity.id
_entity.type
_entity.pdbx_description
1 polymer ?
#
loop_
_entity_poly.entity_id
_entity_poly.type
_entity_poly.pdbx_seq_one_letter_code
_entity_poly.pdbx_strand_id
1 'polypeptide(L)'
;MKLFRFFVAIVLGLFALTHPVQAADEAPWYDIELILFKQEASGSEATENWPEDPGSPDWTDAVTLLPPSSEEILQPYTLLPKANWQLNAQFNALQRTRAGMEPLFHQAWRQPVAASRAAENIYLGPDLVKKNGAPPPPFEGLIKISVSRYLHVELDVLLRGANNNLPFNTLDTLSSPTRGSIRFHANRRMRSGELHYIDHPRIGALILISRVELPEPEPLPPPEDVAPGTSAPIPETSPQAPEKPTPTPATN
;
A
#
# COMPACT_ATOMS: atom_id res chain seq x y z
N MET A 1 -73.80 12.57 -29.65
CA MET A 1 -72.89 12.23 -28.53
C MET A 1 -71.59 11.71 -29.16
N LYS A 2 -70.65 12.61 -29.43
CA LYS A 2 -69.36 12.74 -28.71
C LYS A 2 -68.56 11.44 -28.65
N LEU A 3 -67.56 11.32 -29.54
CA LEU A 3 -66.12 11.18 -29.25
C LEU A 3 -65.73 9.77 -28.71
N PHE A 4 -64.69 9.08 -29.17
CA PHE A 4 -63.30 9.52 -29.25
C PHE A 4 -62.51 8.48 -30.08
N ARG A 5 -61.72 8.93 -31.06
CA ARG A 5 -60.76 8.11 -31.81
C ARG A 5 -59.50 7.96 -30.96
N PHE A 6 -59.06 6.75 -30.65
CA PHE A 6 -57.74 6.51 -30.07
C PHE A 6 -56.77 6.03 -31.16
N PHE A 7 -55.98 6.97 -31.67
CA PHE A 7 -54.75 6.69 -32.41
C PHE A 7 -53.64 6.52 -31.37
N VAL A 8 -53.15 5.30 -31.18
CA VAL A 8 -51.93 5.06 -30.39
C VAL A 8 -50.76 5.01 -31.36
N ALA A 9 -50.06 6.14 -31.49
CA ALA A 9 -48.78 6.19 -32.18
C ALA A 9 -47.69 5.72 -31.20
N ILE A 10 -47.13 4.53 -31.46
CA ILE A 10 -45.96 4.01 -30.76
C ILE A 10 -44.73 4.72 -31.36
N VAL A 11 -44.20 5.71 -30.65
CA VAL A 11 -42.90 6.30 -30.96
C VAL A 11 -41.84 5.47 -30.23
N LEU A 12 -41.14 4.63 -31.00
CA LEU A 12 -39.95 3.91 -30.58
C LEU A 12 -38.78 4.91 -30.50
N GLY A 13 -38.66 5.56 -29.34
CA GLY A 13 -37.52 6.39 -29.00
C GLY A 13 -36.31 5.50 -28.70
N LEU A 14 -35.38 5.42 -29.65
CA LEU A 14 -34.06 4.81 -29.48
C LEU A 14 -33.24 5.67 -28.51
N PHE A 15 -33.39 5.45 -27.20
CA PHE A 15 -32.49 6.01 -26.20
C PHE A 15 -31.15 5.29 -26.32
N ALA A 16 -30.19 5.91 -26.99
CA ALA A 16 -28.79 5.56 -26.82
C ALA A 16 -28.43 5.84 -25.36
N LEU A 17 -28.36 4.77 -24.55
CA LEU A 17 -27.74 4.82 -23.24
C LEU A 17 -26.25 5.12 -23.45
N THR A 18 -25.90 6.41 -23.49
CA THR A 18 -24.54 6.85 -23.25
C THR A 18 -24.28 6.57 -21.77
N HIS A 19 -23.85 5.35 -21.45
CA HIS A 19 -23.21 5.11 -20.18
C HIS A 19 -21.98 6.02 -20.16
N PRO A 20 -21.80 6.91 -19.16
CA PRO A 20 -20.49 7.47 -18.94
C PRO A 20 -19.56 6.26 -18.78
N VAL A 21 -18.52 6.19 -19.61
CA VAL A 21 -17.36 5.34 -19.32
C VAL A 21 -16.93 5.78 -17.95
N GLN A 22 -17.25 4.97 -16.95
CA GLN A 22 -16.76 5.14 -15.60
C GLN A 22 -15.25 4.96 -15.75
N ALA A 23 -14.52 6.07 -15.78
CA ALA A 23 -13.09 6.04 -15.50
C ALA A 23 -12.97 5.16 -14.25
N ALA A 24 -12.22 4.06 -14.36
CA ALA A 24 -11.91 3.26 -13.20
C ALA A 24 -11.27 4.24 -12.22
N ASP A 25 -11.97 4.54 -11.12
CA ASP A 25 -11.51 5.48 -10.11
C ASP A 25 -10.32 4.78 -9.45
N GLU A 26 -9.12 5.01 -9.99
CA GLU A 26 -7.90 4.42 -9.49
C GLU A 26 -7.74 4.85 -8.04
N ALA A 27 -7.53 3.87 -7.16
CA ALA A 27 -7.48 4.15 -5.73
C ALA A 27 -6.37 5.18 -5.44
N PRO A 28 -6.68 6.27 -4.72
CA PRO A 28 -5.71 7.33 -4.45
C PRO A 28 -4.51 6.79 -3.68
N TRP A 29 -3.32 7.29 -4.03
CA TRP A 29 -2.07 6.87 -3.41
C TRP A 29 -1.74 7.68 -2.16
N TYR A 30 -1.19 7.00 -1.17
CA TYR A 30 -0.78 7.59 0.09
C TYR A 30 0.58 7.06 0.53
N ASP A 31 1.33 7.95 1.17
CA ASP A 31 2.46 7.61 2.04
C ASP A 31 1.92 7.47 3.46
N ILE A 32 2.21 6.37 4.11
CA ILE A 32 1.82 6.07 5.49
C ILE A 32 3.09 5.88 6.30
N GLU A 33 3.14 6.51 7.47
CA GLU A 33 4.20 6.31 8.44
C GLU A 33 3.61 6.02 9.81
N LEU A 34 4.05 4.90 10.39
CA LEU A 34 3.57 4.36 11.64
C LEU A 34 4.71 4.19 12.62
N ILE A 35 4.53 4.70 13.84
CA ILE A 35 5.32 4.32 15.01
C ILE A 35 4.40 3.59 15.98
N LEU A 36 4.80 2.38 16.40
CA LEU A 36 4.20 1.70 17.54
C LEU A 36 5.18 1.73 18.70
N PHE A 37 4.66 1.92 19.91
CA PHE A 37 5.46 1.90 21.12
C PHE A 37 4.69 1.29 22.30
N LYS A 38 5.41 0.66 23.20
CA LYS A 38 4.90 0.25 24.52
C LYS A 38 4.90 1.47 25.44
N GLN A 39 3.93 1.56 26.33
CA GLN A 39 3.96 2.52 27.43
C GLN A 39 3.57 1.84 28.76
N GLU A 40 4.09 2.35 29.87
CA GLU A 40 3.73 1.87 31.20
C GLU A 40 2.36 2.43 31.62
N ALA A 41 1.45 1.55 32.02
CA ALA A 41 0.14 1.98 32.51
C ALA A 41 0.29 2.69 33.86
N SER A 42 -0.44 3.79 34.04
CA SER A 42 -0.40 4.59 35.27
C SER A 42 -1.75 4.57 35.97
N GLY A 43 -1.74 4.50 37.31
CA GLY A 43 -2.97 4.63 38.12
C GLY A 43 -4.02 3.55 37.84
N SER A 44 -5.26 3.96 37.57
CA SER A 44 -6.40 3.05 37.36
C SER A 44 -6.26 2.16 36.13
N GLU A 45 -5.48 2.58 35.12
CA GLU A 45 -5.20 1.80 33.91
C GLU A 45 -4.34 0.55 34.18
N ALA A 46 -3.58 0.56 35.28
CA ALA A 46 -2.85 -0.61 35.74
C ALA A 46 -3.78 -1.69 36.34
N THR A 47 -5.04 -1.34 36.64
CA THR A 47 -6.05 -2.22 37.24
C THR A 47 -7.05 -2.74 36.21
N GLU A 48 -6.82 -2.52 34.91
CA GLU A 48 -7.67 -3.09 33.87
C GLU A 48 -7.61 -4.63 33.88
N ASN A 49 -8.78 -5.26 33.85
CA ASN A 49 -8.93 -6.70 33.79
C ASN A 49 -8.78 -7.16 32.34
N TRP A 50 -7.57 -7.59 31.98
CA TRP A 50 -7.27 -8.16 30.67
C TRP A 50 -7.59 -9.66 30.64
N PRO A 51 -8.10 -10.19 29.50
CA PRO A 51 -8.20 -11.62 29.30
C PRO A 51 -6.86 -12.32 29.52
N GLU A 52 -6.85 -13.50 30.14
CA GLU A 52 -5.61 -14.27 30.30
C GLU A 52 -4.99 -14.68 28.96
N ASP A 53 -5.84 -14.93 27.97
CA ASP A 53 -5.49 -15.23 26.59
C ASP A 53 -6.38 -14.42 25.63
N PRO A 54 -5.87 -13.32 25.04
CA PRO A 54 -6.61 -12.51 24.09
C PRO A 54 -6.58 -13.04 22.65
N GLY A 55 -5.92 -14.19 22.41
CA GLY A 55 -5.67 -14.72 21.07
C GLY A 55 -4.71 -13.86 20.23
N SER A 56 -4.56 -14.22 18.96
CA SER A 56 -3.72 -13.51 17.98
C SER A 56 -4.54 -12.81 16.89
N PRO A 57 -3.98 -11.77 16.25
CA PRO A 57 -4.47 -11.26 14.97
C PRO A 57 -4.49 -12.36 13.91
N ASP A 58 -5.50 -12.36 13.04
CA ASP A 58 -5.59 -13.29 11.91
C ASP A 58 -4.88 -12.70 10.69
N TRP A 59 -3.69 -13.23 10.41
CA TRP A 59 -2.80 -12.75 9.34
C TRP A 59 -2.86 -13.60 8.07
N THR A 60 -3.85 -14.51 7.94
CA THR A 60 -3.94 -15.49 6.84
C THR A 60 -3.84 -14.85 5.45
N ASP A 61 -4.42 -13.66 5.28
CA ASP A 61 -4.43 -12.91 4.01
C ASP A 61 -3.69 -11.56 4.11
N ALA A 62 -2.81 -11.41 5.10
CA ALA A 62 -2.10 -10.15 5.31
C ALA A 62 -0.99 -9.94 4.27
N VAL A 63 -0.94 -8.72 3.72
CA VAL A 63 0.12 -8.26 2.83
C VAL A 63 1.39 -7.98 3.64
N THR A 64 2.54 -8.42 3.12
CA THR A 64 3.86 -8.04 3.65
C THR A 64 4.40 -6.85 2.86
N LEU A 65 4.97 -5.88 3.57
CA LEU A 65 5.58 -4.72 2.94
C LEU A 65 6.82 -5.11 2.13
N LEU A 66 6.90 -4.60 0.91
CA LEU A 66 8.01 -4.80 0.00
C LEU A 66 9.19 -3.88 0.38
N PRO A 67 10.44 -4.32 0.20
CA PRO A 67 11.61 -3.46 0.40
C PRO A 67 11.56 -2.27 -0.58
N PRO A 68 12.26 -1.16 -0.29
CA PRO A 68 12.31 -0.02 -1.19
C PRO A 68 12.80 -0.45 -2.58
N SER A 69 12.03 -0.11 -3.63
CA SER A 69 12.42 -0.36 -5.01
C SER A 69 13.20 0.83 -5.58
N SER A 70 14.22 0.52 -6.39
CA SER A 70 14.95 1.50 -7.19
C SER A 70 14.34 1.70 -8.58
N GLU A 71 13.34 0.89 -8.94
CA GLU A 71 12.68 0.97 -10.24
C GLU A 71 11.65 2.10 -10.25
N GLU A 72 11.48 2.77 -11.39
CA GLU A 72 10.49 3.86 -11.58
C GLU A 72 9.04 3.37 -11.54
N ILE A 73 8.82 2.05 -11.43
CA ILE A 73 7.48 1.46 -11.37
C ILE A 73 6.92 1.61 -9.95
N LEU A 74 5.78 2.29 -9.85
CA LEU A 74 5.02 2.40 -8.61
C LEU A 74 4.44 1.05 -8.21
N GLN A 75 5.05 0.43 -7.20
CA GLN A 75 4.59 -0.83 -6.62
C GLN A 75 3.83 -0.57 -5.31
N PRO A 76 2.58 -1.05 -5.17
CA PRO A 76 1.84 -1.00 -3.91
C PRO A 76 2.59 -1.63 -2.74
N TYR A 77 2.32 -1.16 -1.53
CA TYR A 77 2.83 -1.73 -0.28
C TYR A 77 4.37 -1.73 -0.18
N THR A 78 5.01 -0.73 -0.76
CA THR A 78 6.49 -0.62 -0.80
C THR A 78 7.00 0.33 0.27
N LEU A 79 8.01 -0.09 1.02
CA LEU A 79 8.69 0.75 2.01
C LEU A 79 9.32 1.99 1.35
N LEU A 80 9.16 3.13 2.01
CA LEU A 80 9.78 4.38 1.58
C LEU A 80 11.27 4.39 1.95
N PRO A 81 12.13 5.02 1.12
CA PRO A 81 13.50 5.34 1.51
C PRO A 81 13.52 6.16 2.81
N LYS A 82 14.49 5.90 3.69
CA LYS A 82 14.61 6.57 5.00
C LYS A 82 14.64 8.10 4.94
N ALA A 83 15.13 8.67 3.83
CA ALA A 83 15.16 10.11 3.60
C ALA A 83 13.74 10.74 3.53
N ASN A 84 12.73 9.95 3.20
CA ASN A 84 11.35 10.40 3.05
C ASN A 84 10.52 10.21 4.32
N TRP A 85 11.12 9.70 5.40
CA TRP A 85 10.44 9.46 6.67
C TRP A 85 10.33 10.77 7.45
N GLN A 86 9.12 11.11 7.87
CA GLN A 86 8.74 12.37 8.49
C GLN A 86 8.69 12.28 10.03
N LEU A 87 8.51 11.09 10.60
CA LEU A 87 8.35 10.89 12.05
C LEU A 87 9.66 10.56 12.79
N ASN A 88 10.81 10.75 12.14
CA ASN A 88 12.13 10.51 12.75
C ASN A 88 12.34 11.31 14.04
N ALA A 89 11.87 12.56 14.11
CA ALA A 89 12.02 13.39 15.29
C ALA A 89 11.23 12.83 16.48
N GLN A 90 9.99 12.38 16.24
CA GLN A 90 9.08 11.81 17.21
C GLN A 90 9.61 10.46 17.71
N PHE A 91 10.06 9.60 16.78
CA PHE A 91 10.70 8.33 17.13
C PHE A 91 11.92 8.54 18.03
N ASN A 92 12.81 9.46 17.65
CA ASN A 92 13.99 9.79 18.45
C ASN A 92 13.64 10.43 19.80
N ALA A 93 12.52 11.16 19.91
CA ALA A 93 12.04 11.70 21.17
C ALA A 93 11.52 10.58 22.10
N LEU A 94 10.78 9.61 21.55
CA LEU A 94 10.32 8.42 22.30
C LEU A 94 11.51 7.65 22.87
N GLN A 95 12.54 7.38 22.06
CA GLN A 95 13.75 6.67 22.51
C GLN A 95 14.50 7.36 23.67
N ARG A 96 14.44 8.69 23.75
CA ARG A 96 15.13 9.46 24.81
C ARG A 96 14.28 9.63 26.07
N THR A 97 12.99 9.35 25.98
CA THR A 97 12.04 9.58 27.06
C THR A 97 12.22 8.49 28.12
N ARG A 98 12.45 8.91 29.37
CA ARG A 98 12.58 7.98 30.51
C ARG A 98 11.23 7.57 31.13
N ALA A 99 10.12 8.07 30.59
CA ALA A 99 8.76 7.89 31.13
C ALA A 99 8.12 6.54 30.73
N GLY A 100 8.90 5.49 30.54
CA GLY A 100 8.37 4.16 30.23
C GLY A 100 7.78 3.99 28.82
N MET A 101 8.08 4.90 27.88
CA MET A 101 7.70 4.75 26.47
C MET A 101 8.84 4.08 25.70
N GLU A 102 8.58 2.90 25.14
CA GLU A 102 9.55 2.09 24.40
C GLU A 102 9.08 1.89 22.96
N PRO A 103 9.73 2.50 21.95
CA PRO A 103 9.38 2.28 20.56
C PRO A 103 9.65 0.83 20.11
N LEU A 104 8.64 0.21 19.50
CA LEU A 104 8.63 -1.18 19.05
C LEU A 104 8.74 -1.30 17.54
N PHE A 105 8.16 -0.34 16.81
CA PHE A 105 8.06 -0.36 15.35
C PHE A 105 8.13 1.05 14.80
N HIS A 106 8.82 1.23 13.69
CA HIS A 106 8.78 2.46 12.89
C HIS A 106 9.00 2.10 11.43
N GLN A 107 7.95 2.25 10.62
CA GLN A 107 8.01 2.04 9.18
C GLN A 107 7.21 3.10 8.44
N ALA A 108 7.69 3.45 7.25
CA ALA A 108 6.96 4.25 6.29
C ALA A 108 6.86 3.51 4.96
N TRP A 109 5.68 3.48 4.35
CA TRP A 109 5.42 2.78 3.09
C TRP A 109 4.42 3.55 2.23
N ARG A 110 4.35 3.17 0.96
CA ARG A 110 3.42 3.71 -0.03
C ARG A 110 2.43 2.66 -0.48
N GLN A 111 1.16 3.01 -0.60
CA GLN A 111 0.13 2.14 -1.18
C GLN A 111 -1.01 2.95 -1.82
N PRO A 112 -1.76 2.35 -2.75
CA PRO A 112 -3.12 2.78 -3.04
C PRO A 112 -4.03 2.47 -1.84
N VAL A 113 -4.96 3.37 -1.54
CA VAL A 113 -5.95 3.19 -0.46
C VAL A 113 -7.32 3.00 -1.10
N ALA A 114 -7.79 1.75 -1.10
CA ALA A 114 -9.08 1.37 -1.66
C ALA A 114 -10.25 1.62 -0.69
N ALA A 115 -11.48 1.45 -1.18
CA ALA A 115 -12.67 1.41 -0.33
C ALA A 115 -12.60 0.21 0.63
N SER A 116 -13.28 0.31 1.78
CA SER A 116 -13.21 -0.67 2.89
C SER A 116 -13.34 -2.15 2.46
N ARG A 117 -14.21 -2.47 1.51
CA ARG A 117 -14.42 -3.85 1.00
C ARG A 117 -13.24 -4.44 0.21
N ALA A 118 -12.31 -3.60 -0.25
CA ALA A 118 -11.19 -3.97 -1.10
C ALA A 118 -9.85 -3.54 -0.47
N ALA A 119 -9.87 -3.08 0.79
CA ALA A 119 -8.68 -2.71 1.53
C ALA A 119 -8.08 -3.97 2.17
N GLU A 120 -6.78 -4.15 1.98
CA GLU A 120 -6.04 -5.29 2.51
C GLU A 120 -5.54 -5.03 3.92
N ASN A 121 -5.40 -6.11 4.70
CA ASN A 121 -4.64 -6.07 5.95
C ASN A 121 -3.15 -6.09 5.64
N ILE A 122 -2.37 -5.27 6.32
CA ILE A 122 -0.91 -5.27 6.24
C ILE A 122 -0.37 -5.81 7.56
N TYR A 123 0.53 -6.80 7.46
CA TYR A 123 1.20 -7.34 8.62
C TYR A 123 2.23 -6.36 9.20
N LEU A 124 2.12 -6.13 10.51
CA LEU A 124 3.03 -5.32 11.30
C LEU A 124 3.80 -6.22 12.25
N GLY A 125 5.07 -6.44 11.96
CA GLY A 125 5.91 -7.25 12.81
C GLY A 125 7.26 -7.52 12.18
N PRO A 126 8.15 -8.25 12.88
CA PRO A 126 9.36 -8.73 12.26
C PRO A 126 9.02 -9.72 11.15
N ASP A 127 9.93 -9.81 10.19
CA ASP A 127 9.83 -10.64 8.99
C ASP A 127 9.28 -12.05 9.34
N LEU A 128 8.27 -12.50 8.60
CA LEU A 128 7.49 -13.72 8.88
C LEU A 128 8.32 -15.01 8.74
N VAL A 129 9.61 -14.89 8.39
CA VAL A 129 10.57 -15.99 8.42
C VAL A 129 10.77 -16.44 9.86
N LYS A 130 9.89 -17.36 10.30
CA LYS A 130 10.04 -18.13 11.54
C LYS A 130 11.36 -18.88 11.48
N LYS A 131 12.43 -18.30 12.03
CA LYS A 131 13.62 -19.08 12.36
C LYS A 131 13.21 -20.08 13.44
N ASN A 132 13.27 -21.37 13.12
CA ASN A 132 12.93 -22.42 14.07
C ASN A 132 13.67 -22.20 15.40
N GLY A 133 12.93 -22.17 16.50
CA GLY A 133 13.46 -21.97 17.86
C GLY A 133 13.69 -20.51 18.28
N ALA A 134 13.39 -19.52 17.42
CA ALA A 134 13.37 -18.13 17.86
C ALA A 134 12.17 -17.88 18.79
N PRO A 135 12.33 -17.09 19.87
CA PRO A 135 11.19 -16.67 20.67
C PRO A 135 10.20 -15.87 19.80
N PRO A 136 8.89 -15.91 20.13
CA PRO A 136 7.92 -15.09 19.43
C PRO A 136 8.28 -13.61 19.58
N PRO A 137 7.98 -12.78 18.58
CA PRO A 137 8.36 -11.37 18.62
C PRO A 137 7.62 -10.63 19.73
N PRO A 138 8.18 -9.53 20.27
CA PRO A 138 7.56 -8.81 21.39
C PRO A 138 6.18 -8.28 21.05
N PHE A 139 5.88 -8.03 19.77
CA PHE A 139 4.55 -7.73 19.29
C PHE A 139 4.31 -8.35 17.91
N GLU A 140 3.03 -8.43 17.53
CA GLU A 140 2.56 -8.64 16.17
C GLU A 140 1.31 -7.79 15.96
N GLY A 141 1.00 -7.43 14.72
CA GLY A 141 -0.20 -6.67 14.46
C GLY A 141 -0.62 -6.63 12.99
N LEU A 142 -1.77 -6.04 12.78
CA LEU A 142 -2.37 -5.78 11.48
C LEU A 142 -2.81 -4.33 11.42
N ILE A 143 -2.60 -3.70 10.28
CA ILE A 143 -3.22 -2.43 9.96
C ILE A 143 -3.97 -2.54 8.64
N LYS A 144 -5.19 -2.01 8.61
CA LYS A 144 -5.97 -1.84 7.38
C LYS A 144 -6.36 -0.38 7.26
N ILE A 145 -6.14 0.16 6.08
CA ILE A 145 -6.41 1.56 5.78
C ILE A 145 -7.35 1.58 4.58
N SER A 146 -8.47 2.28 4.74
CA SER A 146 -9.46 2.42 3.68
C SER A 146 -9.94 3.85 3.54
N VAL A 147 -10.44 4.19 2.35
CA VAL A 147 -10.97 5.52 2.05
C VAL A 147 -12.47 5.46 1.77
N SER A 148 -13.19 6.42 2.34
CA SER A 148 -14.56 6.77 1.94
C SER A 148 -14.65 8.30 1.81
N ARG A 149 -15.42 8.97 2.67
CA ARG A 149 -15.31 10.42 2.88
C ARG A 149 -14.05 10.81 3.67
N TYR A 150 -13.51 9.85 4.43
CA TYR A 150 -12.34 10.02 5.29
C TYR A 150 -11.46 8.78 5.19
N LEU A 151 -10.25 8.87 5.73
CA LEU A 151 -9.42 7.70 5.99
C LEU A 151 -9.95 6.97 7.21
N HIS A 152 -10.10 5.66 7.11
CA HIS A 152 -10.41 4.77 8.21
C HIS A 152 -9.21 3.85 8.44
N VAL A 153 -8.69 3.90 9.66
CA VAL A 153 -7.60 3.04 10.11
C VAL A 153 -8.14 2.05 11.13
N GLU A 154 -7.96 0.78 10.82
CA GLU A 154 -8.19 -0.35 11.73
C GLU A 154 -6.82 -0.90 12.12
N LEU A 155 -6.54 -0.94 13.42
CA LEU A 155 -5.29 -1.43 13.99
C LEU A 155 -5.61 -2.54 15.00
N ASP A 156 -5.01 -3.71 14.83
CA ASP A 156 -5.08 -4.85 15.74
C ASP A 156 -3.66 -5.24 16.13
N VAL A 157 -3.27 -4.99 17.38
CA VAL A 157 -1.90 -5.22 17.85
C VAL A 157 -1.94 -6.10 19.08
N LEU A 158 -1.15 -7.17 19.05
CA LEU A 158 -0.86 -8.00 20.21
C LEU A 158 0.54 -7.66 20.73
N LEU A 159 0.62 -7.22 21.98
CA LEU A 159 1.86 -7.01 22.72
C LEU A 159 2.06 -8.16 23.70
N ARG A 160 3.13 -8.94 23.52
CA ARG A 160 3.39 -10.14 24.33
C ARG A 160 3.98 -9.78 25.68
N GLY A 161 3.46 -10.48 26.70
CA GLY A 161 3.78 -10.37 28.13
C GLY A 161 3.86 -8.93 28.68
N ALA A 162 3.00 -8.06 28.16
CA ALA A 162 2.71 -6.79 28.81
C ALA A 162 1.86 -6.94 30.08
N ASN A 163 1.29 -8.12 30.32
CA ASN A 163 0.60 -8.43 31.57
C ASN A 163 1.61 -8.95 32.61
N ASN A 164 1.90 -8.12 33.61
CA ASN A 164 2.89 -8.37 34.66
C ASN A 164 2.48 -9.50 35.64
N ASN A 165 1.29 -10.08 35.49
CA ASN A 165 0.80 -11.15 36.36
C ASN A 165 1.42 -12.53 36.06
N LEU A 166 2.16 -12.69 34.95
CA LEU A 166 2.70 -13.98 34.53
C LEU A 166 4.20 -13.89 34.19
N PRO A 167 5.08 -14.68 34.85
CA PRO A 167 6.50 -14.71 34.52
C PRO A 167 6.74 -15.36 33.13
N PHE A 168 7.44 -14.64 32.27
CA PHE A 168 7.79 -14.99 30.87
C PHE A 168 8.61 -16.29 30.66
N ASN A 169 8.98 -17.01 31.72
CA ASN A 169 10.02 -18.04 31.71
C ASN A 169 9.52 -19.48 31.95
N THR A 170 8.27 -19.78 31.61
CA THR A 170 7.72 -21.13 31.78
C THR A 170 7.41 -21.76 30.42
N LEU A 171 7.53 -23.08 30.32
CA LEU A 171 7.17 -23.90 29.14
C LEU A 171 5.79 -23.53 28.52
N ASP A 172 4.93 -22.87 29.30
CA ASP A 172 3.67 -22.24 28.91
C ASP A 172 3.81 -21.21 27.77
N THR A 173 4.85 -20.37 27.69
CA THR A 173 4.96 -19.38 26.59
C THR A 173 5.20 -20.04 25.22
N LEU A 174 5.78 -21.23 25.19
CA LEU A 174 5.95 -22.01 23.96
C LEU A 174 4.66 -22.76 23.57
N SER A 175 3.82 -23.09 24.55
CA SER A 175 2.57 -23.84 24.37
C SER A 175 1.37 -22.90 24.15
N SER A 176 1.44 -21.67 24.65
CA SER A 176 0.41 -20.63 24.59
C SER A 176 1.07 -19.25 24.44
N PRO A 177 1.52 -18.88 23.23
CA PRO A 177 2.32 -17.68 22.99
C PRO A 177 1.57 -16.36 23.21
N THR A 178 0.25 -16.41 23.33
CA THR A 178 -0.65 -15.26 23.57
C THR A 178 -0.99 -15.08 25.04
N ARG A 179 -0.74 -16.07 25.90
CA ARG A 179 -1.06 -15.98 27.34
C ARG A 179 -0.27 -14.85 28.01
N GLY A 180 -0.95 -14.02 28.80
CA GLY A 180 -0.35 -12.83 29.43
C GLY A 180 -0.02 -11.70 28.46
N SER A 181 -0.49 -11.79 27.21
CA SER A 181 -0.37 -10.70 26.24
C SER A 181 -1.51 -9.69 26.42
N ILE A 182 -1.32 -8.50 25.87
CA ILE A 182 -2.36 -7.48 25.75
C ILE A 182 -2.65 -7.31 24.27
N ARG A 183 -3.92 -7.45 23.90
CA ARG A 183 -4.38 -7.20 22.54
C ARG A 183 -5.16 -5.90 22.51
N PHE A 184 -4.86 -5.09 21.52
CA PHE A 184 -5.39 -3.76 21.32
C PHE A 184 -6.05 -3.68 19.96
N HIS A 185 -7.31 -3.26 19.96
CA HIS A 185 -8.08 -2.98 18.75
C HIS A 185 -8.44 -1.49 18.71
N ALA A 186 -8.13 -0.83 17.61
CA ALA A 186 -8.60 0.52 17.33
C ALA A 186 -9.22 0.62 15.95
N ASN A 187 -10.34 1.32 15.88
CA ASN A 187 -10.94 1.80 14.64
C ASN A 187 -11.10 3.32 14.74
N ARG A 188 -10.39 4.05 13.89
CA ARG A 188 -10.32 5.52 13.94
C ARG A 188 -10.47 6.13 12.56
N ARG A 189 -11.14 7.27 12.54
CA ARG A 189 -11.21 8.14 11.37
C ARG A 189 -10.06 9.14 11.42
N MET A 190 -9.32 9.26 10.32
CA MET A 190 -8.15 10.14 10.21
C MET A 190 -8.28 11.12 9.04
N ARG A 191 -7.54 12.22 9.15
CA ARG A 191 -7.38 13.22 8.09
C ARG A 191 -6.01 13.06 7.45
N SER A 192 -5.95 13.24 6.13
CA SER A 192 -4.67 13.23 5.40
C SER A 192 -3.82 14.43 5.79
N GLY A 193 -2.51 14.23 5.94
CA GLY A 193 -1.52 15.25 6.28
C GLY A 193 -1.44 15.63 7.76
N GLU A 194 -2.27 15.04 8.61
CA GLU A 194 -2.26 15.28 10.07
C GLU A 194 -1.62 14.10 10.81
N LEU A 195 -0.86 14.40 11.87
CA LEU A 195 -0.34 13.39 12.79
C LEU A 195 -1.43 12.98 13.78
N HIS A 196 -1.78 11.69 13.82
CA HIS A 196 -2.76 11.13 14.74
C HIS A 196 -2.06 10.31 15.83
N TYR A 197 -2.49 10.51 17.08
CA TYR A 197 -2.12 9.65 18.21
C TYR A 197 -3.28 8.72 18.55
N ILE A 198 -3.02 7.42 18.65
CA ILE A 198 -3.96 6.45 19.18
C ILE A 198 -3.46 5.99 20.55
N ASP A 199 -4.26 6.28 21.56
CA ASP A 199 -3.93 6.00 22.96
C ASP A 199 -4.50 4.65 23.41
N HIS A 200 -3.70 3.92 24.19
CA HIS A 200 -4.10 2.72 24.90
C HIS A 200 -3.20 2.55 26.14
N PRO A 201 -3.71 2.02 27.28
CA PRO A 201 -2.97 1.92 28.54
C PRO A 201 -1.54 1.37 28.47
N ARG A 202 -1.28 0.47 27.51
CA ARG A 202 0.00 -0.26 27.37
C ARG A 202 0.64 -0.12 26.00
N ILE A 203 -0.06 0.49 25.04
CA ILE A 203 0.36 0.60 23.63
C ILE A 203 0.03 2.00 23.15
N GLY A 204 0.95 2.66 22.45
CA GLY A 204 0.68 3.90 21.74
C GLY A 204 0.99 3.74 20.26
N ALA A 205 0.24 4.45 19.41
CA ALA A 205 0.53 4.55 17.99
C ALA A 205 0.55 6.01 17.53
N LEU A 206 1.58 6.39 16.77
CA LEU A 206 1.63 7.62 16.00
C LEU A 206 1.49 7.29 14.53
N ILE A 207 0.52 7.89 13.85
CA ILE A 207 0.20 7.59 12.46
C ILE A 207 0.12 8.90 11.67
N LEU A 208 0.89 8.98 10.59
CA LEU A 208 0.79 10.04 9.58
C LEU A 208 0.41 9.40 8.24
N ILE A 209 -0.63 9.91 7.60
CA ILE A 209 -1.08 9.44 6.28
C ILE A 209 -1.15 10.65 5.36
N SER A 210 -0.37 10.66 4.29
CA SER A 210 -0.21 11.81 3.38
C SER A 210 -0.53 11.40 1.95
N ARG A 211 -1.42 12.14 1.29
CA ARG A 211 -1.76 11.90 -0.11
C ARG A 211 -0.55 12.13 -1.01
N VAL A 212 -0.37 11.26 -2.00
CA VAL A 212 0.65 11.37 -3.04
C VAL A 212 -0.04 11.78 -4.34
N GLU A 213 0.33 12.92 -4.90
CA GLU A 213 0.02 13.24 -6.30
C GLU A 213 0.99 12.47 -7.19
N LEU A 214 0.46 11.58 -8.03
CA LEU A 214 1.26 10.95 -9.07
C LEU A 214 1.39 11.94 -10.25
N PRO A 215 2.60 12.16 -10.80
CA PRO A 215 2.74 12.97 -12.00
C PRO A 215 1.94 12.33 -13.12
N GLU A 216 1.05 13.09 -13.76
CA GLU A 216 0.39 12.62 -14.98
C GLU A 216 1.47 12.29 -16.02
N PRO A 217 1.35 11.15 -16.73
CA PRO A 217 2.29 10.84 -17.80
C PRO A 217 2.25 11.99 -18.81
N GLU A 218 3.41 12.53 -19.16
CA GLU A 218 3.49 13.63 -20.12
C GLU A 218 2.74 13.22 -21.40
N PRO A 219 1.90 14.10 -21.97
CA PRO A 219 1.21 13.78 -23.21
C PRO A 219 2.26 13.44 -24.25
N LEU A 220 2.10 12.26 -24.88
CA LEU A 220 3.01 11.82 -25.93
C LEU A 220 3.17 12.98 -26.92
N PRO A 221 4.42 13.28 -27.35
CA PRO A 221 4.61 14.28 -28.39
C PRO A 221 3.65 13.94 -29.54
N PRO A 222 2.94 14.93 -30.12
CA PRO A 222 2.07 14.66 -31.25
C PRO A 222 2.87 13.85 -32.27
N PRO A 223 2.26 12.82 -32.88
CA PRO A 223 2.97 11.99 -33.84
C PRO A 223 3.67 12.94 -34.80
N GLU A 224 5.00 12.88 -34.85
CA GLU A 224 5.76 13.67 -35.82
C GLU A 224 5.06 13.47 -37.15
N ASP A 225 4.59 14.55 -37.76
CA ASP A 225 3.98 14.51 -39.09
C ASP A 225 4.97 13.79 -39.99
N VAL A 226 4.73 12.49 -40.23
CA VAL A 226 5.37 11.78 -41.32
C VAL A 226 4.75 12.40 -42.55
N ALA A 227 5.38 13.49 -43.01
CA ALA A 227 4.97 14.21 -44.19
C ALA A 227 4.74 13.18 -45.31
N PRO A 228 3.55 13.14 -45.93
CA PRO A 228 3.31 12.28 -47.07
C PRO A 228 4.07 12.85 -48.25
N GLY A 229 5.36 12.51 -48.38
CA GLY A 229 6.17 13.09 -49.43
C GLY A 229 7.68 12.96 -49.26
N THR A 230 8.19 11.74 -49.12
CA THR A 230 9.47 11.39 -49.78
C THR A 230 9.38 9.92 -50.17
N SER A 231 8.84 9.69 -51.36
CA SER A 231 9.13 8.49 -52.13
C SER A 231 10.65 8.33 -52.23
N ALA A 232 11.21 7.40 -51.47
CA ALA A 232 12.54 6.88 -51.76
C ALA A 232 12.51 6.28 -53.19
N PRO A 233 13.53 6.51 -54.04
CA PRO A 233 13.51 5.97 -55.39
C PRO A 233 13.51 4.44 -55.34
N ILE A 234 12.60 3.84 -56.10
CA ILE A 234 12.67 2.44 -56.49
C ILE A 234 14.02 2.24 -57.19
N PRO A 235 14.87 1.25 -56.83
CA PRO A 235 16.05 0.96 -57.63
C PRO A 235 15.59 0.40 -58.98
N GLU A 236 15.68 1.22 -60.02
CA GLU A 236 15.59 0.76 -61.41
C GLU A 236 16.65 -0.30 -61.64
N THR A 237 16.22 -1.55 -61.70
CA THR A 237 17.06 -2.65 -62.19
C THR A 237 17.10 -2.53 -63.72
N SER A 238 18.05 -1.76 -64.24
CA SER A 238 18.34 -1.77 -65.67
C SER A 238 19.10 -3.05 -66.06
N PRO A 239 18.75 -3.72 -67.17
CA PRO A 239 19.37 -4.97 -67.59
C PRO A 239 20.83 -4.79 -68.01
N GLN A 240 21.69 -5.70 -67.55
CA GLN A 240 23.09 -5.81 -67.95
C GLN A 240 23.19 -6.19 -69.44
N ALA A 241 23.73 -5.31 -70.27
CA ALA A 241 24.10 -5.59 -71.66
C ALA A 241 25.43 -6.40 -71.70
N PRO A 242 25.62 -7.31 -72.67
CA PRO A 242 26.73 -8.25 -72.68
C PRO A 242 28.07 -7.58 -72.99
N GLU A 243 29.11 -7.96 -72.23
CA GLU A 243 30.51 -7.57 -72.48
C GLU A 243 30.99 -8.08 -73.85
N LYS A 244 31.65 -7.19 -74.59
CA LYS A 244 32.34 -7.49 -75.86
C LYS A 244 33.83 -7.73 -75.55
N PRO A 245 34.47 -8.79 -76.08
CA PRO A 245 35.85 -9.13 -75.74
C PRO A 245 36.84 -8.17 -76.42
N THR A 246 37.90 -7.78 -75.71
CA THR A 246 39.04 -7.03 -76.25
C THR A 246 40.33 -7.85 -76.08
N PRO A 247 41.22 -7.91 -77.10
CA PRO A 247 42.24 -8.94 -77.21
C PRO A 247 43.55 -8.64 -76.48
N THR A 248 44.25 -9.74 -76.18
CA THR A 248 45.63 -9.87 -75.69
C THR A 248 46.66 -9.14 -76.57
N PRO A 249 47.64 -8.43 -75.99
CA PRO A 249 48.91 -8.17 -76.66
C PRO A 249 49.97 -9.20 -76.25
N ALA A 250 50.64 -9.74 -77.26
CA ALA A 250 51.82 -10.58 -77.14
C ALA A 250 53.01 -9.81 -76.57
N THR A 251 53.91 -10.51 -75.88
CA THR A 251 55.28 -10.04 -75.62
C THR A 251 56.23 -11.18 -75.94
N ASN A 252 57.29 -10.82 -76.67
CA ASN A 252 58.50 -11.62 -76.94
C ASN A 252 59.17 -12.10 -75.66
#